data_AF-A0A0Q6A2N9-F1
#
_entry.id   AF-A0A0Q6A2N9-F1
#
_cell.length_a   1.000
_cell.length_b   1.000
_cell.length_c   1.000
_cell.angle_alpha   90.00
_cell.angle_beta   90.00
_cell.angle_gamma   90.00
#
_symmetry.space_group_name_H-M   'P 1'
#
loop_
_entity.id
_entity.type
_entity.pdbx_description
1 polymer ?
#
loop_
_entity_poly.entity_id
_entity_poly.type
_entity_poly.pdbx_seq_one_letter_code
_entity_poly.pdbx_strand_id
1 'polypeptide(L)'
;MKDKLLLASKSLTGISIGDAFGESFFGDESLIKTFIQQRIIPENSLDFTDDTIMAIAVFKSLEKFGEINQGFLAGEFTRNYYLDINRGYGPSMHQYFRAVKSGENWKDVSYSKFEGQGSMGNGGAMRTAVIGAYFYDDLIQLKKMQNFPAKLLTPTKKRSKEQKPLLWLPRLRFRKNWE
;
A
#
# COMPACT_ATOMS: atom_id res chain seq x y z
N MET A 1 11.95 -6.55 -19.96
CA MET A 1 12.26 -6.28 -18.53
C MET A 1 12.65 -4.82 -18.27
N LYS A 2 13.60 -4.24 -19.00
CA LYS A 2 14.02 -2.82 -18.79
C LYS A 2 12.85 -1.83 -18.86
N ASP A 3 11.91 -2.02 -19.80
CA ASP A 3 10.76 -1.12 -19.93
C ASP A 3 9.77 -1.24 -18.75
N LYS A 4 9.59 -2.44 -18.17
CA LYS A 4 8.71 -2.66 -17.00
C LYS A 4 9.25 -1.97 -15.75
N LEU A 5 10.55 -2.09 -15.50
CA LEU A 5 11.19 -1.41 -14.37
C LEU A 5 11.18 0.11 -14.55
N LEU A 6 11.35 0.60 -15.78
CA LEU A 6 11.24 2.02 -16.07
C LEU A 6 9.83 2.55 -15.76
N LEU A 7 8.78 1.86 -16.19
CA LEU A 7 7.39 2.22 -15.88
C LEU A 7 7.11 2.16 -14.37
N ALA A 8 7.58 1.12 -13.69
CA ALA A 8 7.48 1.00 -12.25
C ALA A 8 8.18 2.15 -11.51
N SER A 9 9.37 2.57 -11.97
CA SER A 9 10.12 3.69 -11.40
C SER A 9 9.39 5.03 -11.62
N LYS A 10 8.79 5.24 -12.80
CA LYS A 10 7.95 6.43 -13.06
C LYS A 10 6.73 6.44 -12.15
N SER A 11 6.07 5.29 -11.98
CA SER A 11 4.96 5.16 -11.03
C SER A 11 5.39 5.45 -9.60
N LEU A 12 6.57 4.99 -9.17
CA LEU A 12 7.11 5.29 -7.84
C LEU A 12 7.37 6.79 -7.65
N THR A 13 7.88 7.46 -8.69
CA THR A 13 8.06 8.92 -8.68
C THR A 13 6.72 9.65 -8.54
N GLY A 14 5.68 9.16 -9.22
CA GLY A 14 4.33 9.68 -9.08
C GLY A 14 3.77 9.49 -7.67
N ILE A 15 4.00 8.32 -7.04
CA ILE A 15 3.65 8.08 -5.64
C ILE A 15 4.36 9.10 -4.75
N SER A 16 5.68 9.29 -4.89
CA SER A 16 6.41 10.19 -4.01
C SER A 16 5.98 11.66 -4.13
N ILE A 17 5.64 12.10 -5.33
CA ILE A 17 5.12 13.46 -5.54
C ILE A 17 3.74 13.60 -4.92
N GLY A 18 2.84 12.64 -5.16
CA GLY A 18 1.48 12.68 -4.63
C GLY A 18 1.44 12.58 -3.11
N ASP A 19 2.29 11.74 -2.54
CA ASP A 19 2.49 11.57 -1.10
C ASP A 19 2.99 12.87 -0.46
N ALA A 20 4.15 13.38 -0.90
CA ALA A 20 4.70 14.62 -0.35
C ALA A 20 3.75 15.82 -0.51
N PHE A 21 3.10 15.93 -1.68
CA PHE A 21 2.10 16.97 -1.89
C PHE A 21 0.88 16.81 -0.97
N GLY A 22 0.38 15.59 -0.79
CA GLY A 22 -0.76 15.31 0.07
C GLY A 22 -0.45 15.58 1.54
N GLU A 23 0.73 15.16 2.00
CA GLU A 23 1.23 15.39 3.36
C GLU A 23 1.31 16.89 3.68
N SER A 24 1.63 17.73 2.68
CA SER A 24 1.63 19.18 2.88
C SER A 24 0.29 19.75 3.35
N PHE A 25 -0.83 19.03 3.16
CA PHE A 25 -2.17 19.44 3.57
C PHE A 25 -2.68 18.69 4.82
N PHE A 26 -1.81 18.05 5.60
CA PHE A 26 -2.17 17.54 6.92
C PHE A 26 -1.97 18.62 8.00
N GLY A 27 -2.92 18.72 8.94
CA GLY A 27 -2.86 19.70 10.02
C GLY A 27 -4.25 20.20 10.44
N ASP A 28 -4.31 21.44 10.92
CA ASP A 28 -5.56 22.06 11.34
C ASP A 28 -6.56 22.17 10.17
N GLU A 29 -7.74 21.58 10.34
CA GLU A 29 -8.73 21.45 9.27
C GLU A 29 -9.19 22.82 8.73
N SER A 30 -9.31 23.82 9.59
CA SER A 30 -9.77 25.16 9.19
C SER A 30 -8.74 25.88 8.33
N LEU A 31 -7.47 25.78 8.71
CA LEU A 31 -6.36 26.34 7.96
C LEU A 31 -6.18 25.63 6.62
N ILE A 32 -6.17 24.31 6.61
CA ILE A 32 -6.02 23.50 5.40
C ILE A 32 -7.16 23.77 4.41
N LYS A 33 -8.41 23.88 4.87
CA LYS A 33 -9.54 24.26 4.00
C LYS A 33 -9.33 25.62 3.34
N THR A 34 -8.76 26.57 4.08
CA THR A 34 -8.45 27.90 3.56
C THR A 34 -7.39 27.82 2.46
N PHE A 35 -6.30 27.07 2.68
CA PHE A 35 -5.27 26.86 1.66
C PHE A 35 -5.80 26.16 0.41
N ILE A 36 -6.63 25.13 0.56
CA ILE A 36 -7.25 24.43 -0.57
C ILE A 36 -8.15 25.39 -1.37
N GLN A 37 -9.02 26.16 -0.70
CA GLN A 37 -9.90 27.12 -1.36
C GLN A 37 -9.14 28.21 -2.12
N GLN A 38 -8.02 28.67 -1.55
CA GLN A 38 -7.18 29.71 -2.13
C GLN A 38 -6.13 29.16 -3.11
N ARG A 39 -6.05 27.84 -3.29
CA ARG A 39 -5.03 27.14 -4.10
C ARG A 39 -3.59 27.50 -3.69
N ILE A 40 -3.39 27.68 -2.39
CA ILE A 40 -2.07 27.93 -1.80
C ILE A 40 -1.48 26.59 -1.38
N ILE A 41 -0.23 26.34 -1.78
CA ILE A 41 0.54 25.21 -1.26
C ILE A 41 1.19 25.68 0.04
N PRO A 42 0.98 24.99 1.17
CA PRO A 42 1.59 25.37 2.44
C PRO A 42 3.11 25.40 2.33
N GLU A 43 3.75 26.40 2.95
CA GLU A 43 5.22 26.46 3.05
C GLU A 43 5.69 25.44 4.09
N ASN A 44 5.88 24.20 3.67
CA ASN A 44 6.49 23.13 4.45
C ASN A 44 7.54 22.38 3.63
N SER A 45 8.33 21.54 4.31
CA SER A 45 9.19 20.59 3.62
C SER A 45 8.30 19.61 2.84
N LEU A 46 8.59 19.42 1.56
CA LEU A 46 7.97 18.37 0.73
C LEU A 46 8.54 17.00 1.10
N ASP A 47 8.32 16.61 2.35
CA ASP A 47 8.69 15.31 2.87
C ASP A 47 7.67 14.26 2.47
N PHE A 48 8.13 13.08 2.10
CA PHE A 48 7.28 11.92 1.88
C PHE A 48 7.10 11.08 3.15
N THR A 49 6.03 10.29 3.19
CA THR A 49 5.59 9.52 4.35
C THR A 49 5.92 8.03 4.21
N ASP A 50 5.31 7.19 5.05
CA ASP A 50 5.41 5.75 4.96
C ASP A 50 4.88 5.20 3.64
N ASP A 51 3.98 5.90 2.96
CA ASP A 51 3.46 5.57 1.63
C ASP A 51 4.61 5.35 0.62
N THR A 52 5.45 6.37 0.46
CA THR A 52 6.63 6.31 -0.42
C THR A 52 7.65 5.29 0.07
N ILE A 53 7.94 5.28 1.37
CA ILE A 53 8.95 4.37 1.95
C ILE A 53 8.57 2.90 1.73
N MET A 54 7.29 2.55 1.88
CA MET A 54 6.79 1.20 1.62
C MET A 54 6.72 0.91 0.11
N ALA A 55 6.39 1.89 -0.74
CA ALA A 55 6.42 1.72 -2.19
C ALA A 55 7.84 1.45 -2.73
N ILE A 56 8.87 2.07 -2.15
CA ILE A 56 10.29 1.79 -2.48
C ILE A 56 10.63 0.31 -2.27
N ALA A 57 10.20 -0.29 -1.15
CA ALA A 57 10.45 -1.70 -0.89
C ALA A 57 9.70 -2.62 -1.87
N VAL A 58 8.49 -2.24 -2.30
CA VAL A 58 7.76 -2.93 -3.38
C VAL A 58 8.55 -2.89 -4.69
N PHE A 59 9.04 -1.72 -5.08
CA PHE A 59 9.88 -1.57 -6.27
C PHE A 59 11.14 -2.45 -6.20
N LYS A 60 11.86 -2.42 -5.07
CA LYS A 60 13.05 -3.27 -4.86
C LYS A 60 12.76 -4.76 -4.99
N SER A 61 11.58 -5.22 -4.56
CA SER A 61 11.17 -6.61 -4.75
C SER A 61 11.02 -6.95 -6.24
N LEU A 62 10.35 -6.07 -6.99
CA LEU A 62 10.15 -6.26 -8.43
C LEU A 62 11.48 -6.22 -9.20
N GLU A 63 12.38 -5.31 -8.82
CA GLU A 63 13.73 -5.22 -9.37
C GLU A 63 14.55 -6.49 -9.12
N LYS A 64 14.51 -7.01 -7.89
CA LYS A 64 15.34 -8.15 -7.48
C LYS A 64 14.78 -9.50 -7.92
N PHE A 65 13.46 -9.68 -7.90
CA PHE A 65 12.83 -10.99 -8.08
C PHE A 65 11.90 -11.08 -9.31
N GLY A 66 11.57 -9.96 -9.94
CA GLY A 66 10.54 -9.91 -10.99
C GLY A 66 9.11 -10.18 -10.47
N GLU A 67 8.94 -10.27 -9.15
CA GLU A 67 7.68 -10.53 -8.48
C GLU A 67 7.66 -9.95 -7.06
N ILE A 68 6.51 -10.05 -6.40
CA ILE A 68 6.37 -9.65 -5.01
C ILE A 68 6.79 -10.78 -4.08
N ASN A 69 8.00 -10.67 -3.53
CA ASN A 69 8.50 -11.57 -2.50
C ASN A 69 8.11 -11.06 -1.11
N GLN A 70 7.15 -11.71 -0.49
CA GLN A 70 6.61 -11.29 0.81
C GLN A 70 7.66 -11.32 1.93
N GLY A 71 8.51 -12.35 2.00
CA GLY A 71 9.54 -12.41 3.04
C GLY A 71 10.55 -11.27 2.92
N PHE A 72 10.95 -10.94 1.69
CA PHE A 72 11.79 -9.78 1.41
C PHE A 72 11.10 -8.48 1.81
N LEU A 73 9.81 -8.29 1.46
CA LEU A 73 9.07 -7.10 1.85
C LEU A 73 8.95 -6.95 3.37
N ALA A 74 8.71 -8.04 4.11
CA ALA A 74 8.65 -8.00 5.57
C ALA A 74 9.97 -7.52 6.17
N GLY A 75 11.09 -7.99 5.62
CA GLY A 75 12.43 -7.53 5.99
C GLY A 75 12.65 -6.05 5.66
N GLU A 76 12.40 -5.64 4.42
CA GLU A 76 12.62 -4.27 3.97
C GLU A 76 11.70 -3.26 4.66
N PHE A 77 10.42 -3.58 4.88
CA PHE A 77 9.50 -2.72 5.61
C PHE A 77 9.96 -2.52 7.05
N THR A 78 10.34 -3.62 7.74
CA THR A 78 10.87 -3.54 9.11
C THR A 78 12.15 -2.71 9.13
N ARG A 79 13.08 -2.96 8.21
CA ARG A 79 14.34 -2.21 8.12
C ARG A 79 14.09 -0.71 7.90
N ASN A 80 13.25 -0.35 6.94
CA ASN A 80 12.92 1.03 6.63
C ASN A 80 12.22 1.73 7.79
N TYR A 81 11.28 1.05 8.45
CA TYR A 81 10.61 1.59 9.64
C TYR A 81 11.60 1.98 10.74
N TYR A 82 12.65 1.19 10.97
CA TYR A 82 13.65 1.52 12.00
C TYR A 82 14.69 2.54 11.58
N LEU A 83 14.79 2.89 10.28
CA LEU A 83 15.59 4.02 9.85
C LEU A 83 14.92 5.35 10.24
N ASP A 84 13.59 5.41 10.16
CA ASP A 84 12.82 6.58 10.57
C ASP A 84 11.40 6.15 10.97
N ILE A 85 11.15 6.10 12.28
CA ILE A 85 9.86 5.67 12.84
C ILE A 85 8.78 6.76 12.71
N ASN A 86 9.17 8.01 12.43
CA ASN A 86 8.30 9.19 12.47
C ASN A 86 7.83 9.59 11.06
N ARG A 87 7.52 8.60 10.22
CA ARG A 87 7.09 8.80 8.82
C ARG A 87 5.58 8.72 8.61
N GLY A 88 4.77 8.80 9.66
CA GLY A 88 3.30 8.72 9.52
C GLY A 88 2.70 7.31 9.66
N TYR A 89 3.51 6.31 10.01
CA TYR A 89 3.04 4.94 10.22
C TYR A 89 1.84 4.86 11.18
N GLY A 90 0.80 4.13 10.76
CA GLY A 90 -0.36 3.90 11.61
C GLY A 90 -0.02 3.19 12.95
N PRO A 91 -0.81 3.39 14.03
CA PRO A 91 -0.57 2.79 15.35
C PRO A 91 -0.35 1.28 15.34
N SER A 92 -1.07 0.57 14.48
CA SER A 92 -0.98 -0.88 14.32
C SER A 92 0.35 -1.33 13.73
N MET A 93 0.99 -0.50 12.90
CA MET A 93 2.26 -0.78 12.25
C MET A 93 3.44 -0.73 13.22
N HIS A 94 3.44 0.22 14.16
CA HIS A 94 4.47 0.29 15.21
C HIS A 94 4.55 -1.01 16.01
N GLN A 95 3.41 -1.56 16.39
CA GLN A 95 3.33 -2.84 17.10
C GLN A 95 3.80 -4.01 16.22
N TYR A 96 3.45 -3.99 14.92
CA TYR A 96 3.84 -5.04 13.97
C TYR A 96 5.37 -5.10 13.83
N PHE A 97 6.01 -3.97 13.55
CA PHE A 97 7.46 -3.92 13.36
C PHE A 97 8.24 -4.24 14.63
N ARG A 98 7.70 -3.92 15.81
CA ARG A 98 8.28 -4.36 17.09
C ARG A 98 8.29 -5.87 17.22
N ALA A 99 7.16 -6.54 16.97
CA ALA A 99 7.05 -7.99 17.05
C ALA A 99 8.02 -8.68 16.08
N VAL A 100 8.06 -8.22 14.82
CA VAL A 100 8.97 -8.76 13.81
C VAL A 100 10.44 -8.55 14.21
N LYS A 101 10.81 -7.38 14.75
CA LYS A 101 12.18 -7.13 15.24
C LYS A 101 12.55 -7.99 16.45
N SER A 102 11.59 -8.34 17.30
CA SER A 102 11.78 -9.26 18.43
C SER A 102 11.97 -10.71 18.01
N GLY A 103 11.96 -11.01 16.70
CA GLY A 103 12.18 -12.35 16.15
C GLY A 103 10.91 -13.15 15.92
N GLU A 104 9.73 -12.55 16.11
CA GLU A 104 8.47 -13.21 15.77
C GLU A 104 8.34 -13.41 14.26
N ASN A 105 7.70 -14.50 13.86
CA ASN A 105 7.46 -14.76 12.45
C ASN A 105 6.48 -13.72 11.89
N TRP A 106 6.91 -12.96 10.89
CA TRP A 106 6.11 -11.90 10.29
C TRP A 106 4.74 -12.36 9.79
N LYS A 107 4.56 -13.63 9.40
CA LYS A 107 3.26 -14.18 8.99
C LYS A 107 2.30 -14.30 10.16
N ASP A 108 2.81 -14.74 11.30
CA ASP A 108 2.03 -14.98 12.51
C ASP A 108 1.61 -13.66 13.15
N VAL A 109 2.52 -12.67 13.18
CA VAL A 109 2.22 -11.28 13.62
C VAL A 109 1.14 -10.64 12.74
N SER A 110 1.20 -10.83 11.43
CA SER A 110 0.16 -10.34 10.52
C SER A 110 -1.18 -11.05 10.74
N TYR A 111 -1.17 -12.32 11.16
CA TYR A 111 -2.39 -13.08 11.45
C TYR A 111 -3.07 -12.63 12.72
N SER A 112 -2.31 -12.52 13.81
CA SER A 112 -2.83 -12.14 15.11
C SER A 112 -3.43 -10.73 15.11
N LYS A 113 -2.79 -9.77 14.42
CA LYS A 113 -3.19 -8.36 14.44
C LYS A 113 -4.52 -8.02 13.79
N PHE A 114 -4.97 -8.85 12.87
CA PHE A 114 -6.20 -8.57 12.13
C PHE A 114 -7.23 -9.67 12.28
N GLU A 115 -7.05 -10.57 13.26
CA GLU A 115 -7.94 -11.73 13.51
C GLU A 115 -8.21 -12.55 12.23
N GLY A 116 -7.28 -12.54 11.27
CA GLY A 116 -7.49 -13.09 9.92
C GLY A 116 -8.53 -12.35 9.04
N GLN A 117 -9.14 -11.26 9.51
CA GLN A 117 -10.03 -10.37 8.75
C GLN A 117 -9.25 -9.39 7.85
N GLY A 118 -8.04 -9.04 8.25
CA GLY A 118 -7.16 -8.12 7.55
C GLY A 118 -7.33 -6.63 7.90
N SER A 119 -6.29 -5.83 7.67
CA SER A 119 -6.36 -4.37 7.72
C SER A 119 -7.28 -3.84 6.63
N MET A 120 -8.36 -3.16 7.02
CA MET A 120 -9.22 -2.40 6.09
C MET A 120 -8.63 -1.02 5.75
N GLY A 121 -7.42 -0.72 6.22
CA GLY A 121 -6.74 0.55 5.94
C GLY A 121 -6.28 0.67 4.47
N ASN A 122 -6.11 1.92 4.02
CA ASN A 122 -5.54 2.28 2.72
C ASN A 122 -4.07 1.84 2.54
N GLY A 123 -3.41 1.43 3.63
CA GLY A 123 -2.02 0.97 3.67
C GLY A 123 -1.62 0.09 2.48
N GLY A 124 -2.41 -0.94 2.21
CA GLY A 124 -2.15 -1.83 1.08
C GLY A 124 -2.27 -1.16 -0.28
N ALA A 125 -3.22 -0.23 -0.45
CA ALA A 125 -3.54 0.42 -1.72
C ALA A 125 -2.55 1.55 -2.07
N MET A 126 -1.99 2.25 -1.09
CA MET A 126 -1.10 3.40 -1.33
C MET A 126 0.17 3.06 -2.13
N ARG A 127 0.55 1.78 -2.13
CA ARG A 127 1.83 1.28 -2.67
C ARG A 127 1.68 0.30 -3.84
N THR A 128 0.47 0.05 -4.34
CA THR A 128 0.22 -0.95 -5.40
C THR A 128 0.38 -0.42 -6.82
N ALA A 129 0.41 0.90 -7.04
CA ALA A 129 0.54 1.46 -8.38
C ALA A 129 1.82 0.99 -9.10
N VAL A 130 2.92 0.82 -8.35
CA VAL A 130 4.19 0.25 -8.86
C VAL A 130 4.01 -1.15 -9.47
N ILE A 131 3.13 -1.97 -8.87
CA ILE A 131 2.80 -3.33 -9.35
C ILE A 131 1.99 -3.24 -10.64
N GLY A 132 1.01 -2.33 -10.68
CA GLY A 132 0.22 -2.04 -11.88
C GLY A 132 1.10 -1.66 -13.06
N ALA A 133 2.05 -0.75 -12.84
CA ALA A 133 3.00 -0.31 -13.86
C ALA A 133 3.95 -1.43 -14.31
N TYR A 134 4.37 -2.32 -13.41
CA TYR A 134 5.26 -3.43 -13.75
C TYR A 134 4.57 -4.54 -14.54
N PHE A 135 3.34 -4.90 -14.17
CA PHE A 135 2.54 -5.97 -14.82
C PHE A 135 1.49 -5.43 -15.79
N TYR A 136 1.74 -4.27 -16.41
CA TYR A 136 0.78 -3.59 -17.30
C TYR A 136 0.32 -4.46 -18.49
N ASP A 137 1.15 -5.41 -18.91
CA ASP A 137 0.95 -6.32 -20.02
C ASP A 137 0.46 -7.72 -19.60
N ASP A 138 0.29 -7.98 -18.30
CA ASP A 138 -0.15 -9.27 -17.77
C ASP A 138 -1.15 -9.08 -16.63
N LEU A 139 -2.43 -8.94 -17.00
CA LEU A 139 -3.53 -8.73 -16.05
C LEU A 139 -3.76 -9.92 -15.10
N ILE A 140 -3.38 -11.14 -15.52
CA ILE A 140 -3.51 -12.34 -14.67
C ILE A 140 -2.49 -12.24 -13.54
N GLN A 141 -1.24 -11.96 -13.88
CA GLN A 141 -0.17 -11.78 -12.91
C GLN A 141 -0.40 -10.54 -12.05
N LEU A 142 -0.89 -9.43 -12.61
CA LEU A 142 -1.28 -8.24 -11.85
C LEU A 142 -2.32 -8.57 -10.77
N LYS A 143 -3.40 -9.27 -11.13
CA LYS A 143 -4.45 -9.67 -10.17
C LYS A 143 -3.93 -10.59 -9.07
N LYS A 144 -2.97 -11.46 -9.40
CA LYS A 144 -2.26 -12.30 -8.42
C LYS A 144 -1.41 -11.44 -7.48
N MET A 145 -0.64 -10.51 -8.05
CA MET A 145 0.43 -9.79 -7.35
C MET A 145 -0.06 -8.59 -6.53
N GLN A 146 -1.09 -7.86 -6.99
CA GLN A 146 -1.61 -6.66 -6.32
C GLN A 146 -2.02 -6.89 -4.87
N ASN A 147 -2.40 -8.12 -4.55
CA ASN A 147 -2.88 -8.46 -3.22
C ASN A 147 -1.73 -8.74 -2.24
N PHE A 148 -0.51 -9.04 -2.69
CA PHE A 148 0.56 -9.48 -1.79
C PHE A 148 1.12 -8.40 -0.86
N PRO A 149 1.28 -7.13 -1.25
CA PRO A 149 1.71 -6.07 -0.33
C PRO A 149 0.65 -5.76 0.73
N ALA A 150 -0.63 -5.83 0.36
CA ALA A 150 -1.74 -5.72 1.31
C ALA A 150 -1.79 -6.95 2.24
N LYS A 151 -1.58 -8.15 1.67
CA LYS A 151 -1.53 -9.43 2.39
C LYS A 151 -0.31 -9.65 3.25
N LEU A 152 0.75 -8.87 3.06
CA LEU A 152 1.82 -8.85 4.05
C LEU A 152 1.31 -8.40 5.41
N LEU A 153 0.25 -7.60 5.43
CA LEU A 153 -0.48 -7.16 6.61
C LEU A 153 -1.84 -7.87 6.75
N THR A 154 -2.17 -8.86 5.90
CA THR A 154 -3.42 -9.64 5.98
C THR A 154 -3.18 -11.10 5.54
N PRO A 155 -3.28 -12.11 6.42
CA PRO A 155 -3.21 -13.48 5.96
C PRO A 155 -4.54 -13.86 5.30
N THR A 156 -4.45 -14.55 4.16
CA THR A 156 -5.59 -15.32 3.65
C THR A 156 -5.61 -16.72 4.26
N LYS A 157 -6.77 -17.14 4.78
CA LYS A 157 -7.07 -18.55 5.08
C LYS A 157 -6.68 -19.42 3.87
N LYS A 158 -6.06 -20.58 4.12
CA LYS A 158 -6.06 -21.70 3.15
C LYS A 158 -7.51 -21.92 2.74
N ARG A 159 -7.79 -21.85 1.44
CA ARG A 159 -9.12 -22.02 0.86
C ARG A 159 -9.65 -23.41 1.24
N SER A 160 -10.51 -23.51 2.26
CA SER A 160 -11.33 -24.71 2.43
C SER A 160 -12.35 -24.71 1.29
N LYS A 161 -12.40 -25.82 0.55
CA LYS A 161 -13.39 -26.06 -0.50
C LYS A 161 -14.77 -26.11 0.15
N GLU A 162 -15.42 -24.96 0.33
CA GLU A 162 -16.86 -24.77 0.50
C GLU A 162 -17.09 -23.36 1.04
N GLN A 163 -17.39 -22.43 0.15
CA GLN A 163 -18.10 -21.22 0.54
C GLN A 163 -19.18 -20.97 -0.51
N LYS A 164 -20.43 -21.16 -0.06
CA LYS A 164 -21.66 -20.82 -0.79
C LYS A 164 -21.58 -19.36 -1.27
N PRO A 165 -22.17 -19.02 -2.42
CA PRO A 165 -22.07 -17.68 -2.98
C PRO A 165 -22.62 -16.64 -1.99
N LEU A 166 -21.80 -15.65 -1.67
CA LEU A 166 -22.20 -14.45 -0.93
C LEU A 166 -23.22 -13.68 -1.75
N LEU A 167 -24.50 -13.96 -1.50
CA LEU A 167 -25.64 -13.13 -1.87
C LEU A 167 -25.60 -11.87 -1.00
N TRP A 168 -24.84 -10.83 -1.36
CA TRP A 168 -25.07 -9.44 -0.91
C TRP A 168 -24.27 -8.49 -1.81
N LEU A 169 -24.71 -8.36 -3.06
CA LEU A 169 -24.45 -7.19 -3.90
C LEU A 169 -25.80 -6.48 -4.05
N PRO A 170 -25.93 -5.19 -3.66
CA PRO A 170 -27.01 -4.37 -4.18
C PRO A 170 -26.86 -4.36 -5.71
N ARG A 171 -27.89 -4.84 -6.41
CA ARG A 171 -27.96 -4.76 -7.87
C ARG A 171 -27.96 -3.28 -8.26
N LEU A 172 -26.80 -2.73 -8.60
CA LEU A 172 -26.71 -1.47 -9.33
C LEU A 172 -27.25 -1.73 -10.74
N ARG A 173 -28.55 -1.47 -10.92
CA ARG A 173 -29.17 -1.32 -12.24
C ARG A 173 -28.57 -0.09 -12.89
N PHE A 174 -27.78 -0.29 -13.93
CA PHE A 174 -27.51 0.75 -14.92
C PHE A 174 -28.85 1.18 -15.54
N ARG A 175 -29.33 2.38 -15.22
CA ARG A 175 -30.28 3.07 -16.09
C ARG A 175 -29.48 3.76 -17.18
N LYS A 176 -29.53 3.18 -18.39
CA LYS A 176 -29.40 3.94 -19.63
C LYS A 176 -30.51 5.00 -19.64
N ASN A 177 -30.17 6.24 -19.98
CA ASN A 177 -30.87 7.09 -20.96
C ASN A 177 -30.34 8.53 -20.84
N TRP A 178 -29.54 8.95 -21.82
CA TRP A 178 -29.37 10.34 -22.22
C TRP A 178 -29.70 10.39 -23.71
N GLU A 179 -30.95 10.71 -24.00
CA GLU A 179 -31.29 11.65 -25.07
C GLU A 179 -31.56 13.00 -24.38
#